data_AF-A0A1B6FFT5-F1
#
_entry.id   AF-A0A1B6FFT5-F1
#
_cell.length_a   1.000
_cell.length_b   1.000
_cell.length_c   1.000
_cell.angle_alpha   90.00
_cell.angle_beta   90.00
_cell.angle_gamma   90.00
#
_symmetry.space_group_name_H-M   'P 1'
#
loop_
_entity.id
_entity.type
_entity.pdbx_description
1 polymer ?
#
loop_
_entity_poly.entity_id
_entity_poly.type
_entity_poly.pdbx_seq_one_letter_code
_entity_poly.pdbx_strand_id
1 'polypeptide(L)'
;MALDGLRKRLNNSSISKQDDYFPSTYIVLQFANNVHIEAVQWIIFKIESERKDGGAELLIRKQPEIPGDKSLIFHVSATNQKLLELAEEQSIRKKDLKGSLRDFTVVEQSEFGGVSDILSTAEK
;
A
#
# COMPACT_ATOMS: atom_id res chain seq x y z
N MET A 1 -6.56 -26.22 -21.92
CA MET A 1 -5.14 -25.81 -21.89
C MET A 1 -4.91 -24.30 -21.78
N ALA A 2 -5.90 -23.42 -22.01
CA ALA A 2 -5.71 -21.96 -21.96
C ALA A 2 -5.76 -21.32 -20.54
N LEU A 3 -6.37 -21.98 -19.55
CA LEU A 3 -6.52 -21.42 -18.19
C LEU A 3 -5.23 -21.47 -17.34
N ASP A 4 -4.36 -22.46 -17.57
CA ASP A 4 -3.12 -22.61 -16.78
C ASP A 4 -2.08 -21.54 -17.11
N GLY A 5 -2.07 -21.04 -18.35
CA GLY A 5 -1.23 -19.91 -18.75
C GLY A 5 -1.64 -18.59 -18.09
N LEU A 6 -2.93 -18.43 -17.79
CA LEU A 6 -3.48 -17.22 -17.17
C LEU A 6 -3.14 -17.14 -15.67
N ARG A 7 -3.19 -18.27 -14.96
CA ARG A 7 -2.76 -18.38 -13.56
C ARG A 7 -1.28 -18.06 -13.38
N LYS A 8 -0.45 -18.50 -14.33
CA LYS A 8 0.99 -18.26 -14.30
C LYS A 8 1.36 -16.79 -14.48
N ARG A 9 0.51 -15.99 -15.15
CA ARG A 9 0.71 -14.55 -15.33
C ARG A 9 0.38 -13.73 -14.10
N LEU A 10 -0.62 -14.14 -13.31
CA LEU A 10 -0.95 -13.49 -12.03
C LEU A 10 0.14 -13.68 -10.96
N ASN A 11 0.96 -14.72 -11.08
CA ASN A 11 2.09 -14.97 -10.17
C ASN A 11 3.38 -14.22 -10.56
N ASN A 12 3.41 -13.52 -11.69
CA ASN A 12 4.66 -13.06 -12.31
C ASN A 12 4.70 -11.55 -12.60
N SER A 13 3.85 -10.75 -11.96
CA SER A 13 4.01 -9.29 -11.92
C SER A 13 5.27 -8.95 -11.11
N SER A 14 6.38 -8.77 -11.83
CA SER A 14 7.60 -8.04 -11.44
C SER A 14 8.03 -8.20 -9.97
N ILE A 15 8.55 -9.38 -9.63
CA ILE A 15 9.43 -9.55 -8.48
C ILE A 15 10.77 -8.89 -8.83
N SER A 16 10.92 -7.61 -8.48
CA SER A 16 12.24 -6.98 -8.36
C SER A 16 12.96 -7.64 -7.19
N LYS A 17 14.19 -8.11 -7.44
CA LYS A 17 15.05 -8.77 -6.45
C LYS A 17 15.51 -7.77 -5.37
N GLN A 18 14.69 -7.60 -4.35
CA GLN A 18 15.08 -7.16 -3.01
C GLN A 18 14.35 -8.11 -2.06
N ASP A 19 15.07 -8.78 -1.15
CA ASP A 19 14.51 -9.76 -0.22
C ASP A 19 13.24 -9.23 0.50
N ASP A 20 12.09 -9.81 0.14
CA ASP A 20 10.90 -10.21 0.91
C ASP A 20 10.28 -9.32 2.01
N TYR A 21 10.71 -8.08 2.22
CA TYR A 21 10.07 -7.21 3.21
C TYR A 21 8.81 -6.54 2.65
N PHE A 22 7.65 -7.13 2.91
CA PHE A 22 6.36 -6.44 2.81
C PHE A 22 6.07 -5.77 4.16
N PRO A 23 5.90 -4.43 4.23
CA PRO A 23 5.61 -3.77 5.51
C PRO A 23 4.24 -4.19 6.07
N SER A 24 3.93 -3.74 7.29
CA SER A 24 2.64 -4.02 7.92
C SER A 24 1.46 -3.70 6.99
N THR A 25 0.48 -4.60 6.95
CA THR A 25 -0.78 -4.36 6.24
C THR A 25 -1.54 -3.23 6.95
N TYR A 26 -1.91 -2.19 6.20
CA TYR A 26 -2.76 -1.10 6.69
C TYR A 26 -4.21 -1.28 6.24
N ILE A 27 -4.42 -1.77 5.02
CA ILE A 27 -5.75 -1.99 4.44
C ILE A 27 -5.84 -3.40 3.85
N VAL A 28 -6.98 -4.05 4.03
CA VAL A 28 -7.31 -5.34 3.38
C VAL A 28 -8.41 -5.11 2.34
N LEU A 29 -8.17 -5.53 1.11
CA LEU A 29 -9.14 -5.51 0.03
C LEU A 29 -9.64 -6.93 -0.23
N GLN A 30 -10.94 -7.16 -0.03
CA GLN A 30 -11.61 -8.41 -0.39
C GLN A 30 -12.56 -8.15 -1.55
N PHE A 31 -12.29 -8.78 -2.70
CA PHE A 31 -13.16 -8.67 -3.85
C PHE A 31 -14.31 -9.68 -3.79
N ALA A 32 -15.44 -9.33 -4.41
CA ALA A 32 -16.56 -10.24 -4.57
C ALA A 32 -16.16 -11.46 -5.42
N ASN A 33 -16.71 -12.64 -5.11
CA ASN A 33 -16.33 -13.89 -5.77
C ASN A 33 -16.62 -13.95 -7.27
N ASN A 34 -17.51 -13.09 -7.77
CA ASN A 34 -17.92 -13.01 -9.17
C ASN A 34 -17.35 -11.78 -9.89
N VAL A 35 -16.38 -11.08 -9.31
CA VAL A 35 -15.72 -9.94 -9.94
C VAL A 35 -15.02 -10.37 -11.24
N HIS A 36 -15.06 -9.51 -12.26
CA HIS A 36 -14.26 -9.71 -13.46
C HIS A 36 -12.77 -9.57 -13.13
N ILE A 37 -11.96 -10.53 -13.57
CA ILE A 37 -10.52 -10.55 -13.25
C ILE A 37 -9.79 -9.34 -13.83
N GLU A 38 -10.26 -8.82 -14.97
CA GLU A 38 -9.75 -7.62 -15.61
C GLU A 38 -9.94 -6.38 -14.72
N ALA A 39 -11.05 -6.30 -13.99
CA ALA A 39 -11.31 -5.21 -13.06
C ALA A 39 -10.38 -5.30 -11.84
N VAL A 40 -10.13 -6.51 -11.34
CA VAL A 40 -9.17 -6.75 -10.24
C VAL A 40 -7.76 -6.34 -10.67
N GLN A 41 -7.34 -6.77 -11.86
CA GLN A 41 -6.03 -6.41 -12.43
C GLN A 41 -5.89 -4.90 -12.61
N TRP A 42 -6.94 -4.24 -13.11
CA TRP A 42 -6.94 -2.79 -13.28
C TRP A 42 -6.81 -2.07 -11.93
N ILE A 43 -7.54 -2.50 -10.89
CA ILE A 43 -7.43 -1.90 -9.55
C ILE A 43 -6.03 -2.10 -8.97
N ILE A 44 -5.48 -3.32 -9.02
CA ILE A 44 -4.11 -3.61 -8.56
C ILE A 44 -3.11 -2.69 -9.28
N PHE A 45 -3.22 -2.60 -10.60
CA PHE A 45 -2.38 -1.72 -11.40
C PHE A 45 -2.49 -0.25 -10.96
N LYS A 46 -3.69 0.27 -10.70
CA LYS A 46 -3.89 1.65 -10.21
C LYS A 46 -3.28 1.87 -8.82
N ILE A 47 -3.29 0.86 -7.95
CA ILE A 47 -2.70 0.94 -6.60
C ILE A 47 -1.17 1.00 -6.68
N GLU A 48 -0.55 0.16 -7.52
CA GLU A 48 0.92 0.04 -7.62
C GLU A 48 1.57 1.13 -8.47
N SER A 49 0.86 1.63 -9.49
CA SER A 49 1.45 2.53 -10.48
C SER A 49 1.95 3.85 -9.89
N GLU A 50 2.94 4.44 -10.55
CA GLU A 50 3.49 5.74 -10.19
C GLU A 50 2.45 6.87 -10.25
N ARG A 51 2.63 7.90 -9.41
CA ARG A 51 1.69 9.03 -9.36
C ARG A 51 1.67 9.84 -10.65
N LYS A 52 2.81 9.93 -11.35
CA LYS A 52 2.91 10.59 -12.66
C LYS A 52 2.00 9.93 -13.72
N ASP A 53 1.71 8.65 -13.55
CA ASP A 53 0.81 7.85 -14.39
C ASP A 53 -0.60 7.75 -13.78
N GLY A 54 -0.88 8.56 -12.75
CA GLY A 54 -2.14 8.62 -12.02
C GLY A 54 -2.40 7.42 -11.11
N GLY A 55 -1.36 6.68 -10.71
CA GLY A 55 -1.45 5.64 -9.69
C GLY A 55 -1.26 6.15 -8.26
N ALA A 56 -1.24 5.24 -7.29
CA ALA A 56 -1.15 5.57 -5.87
C ALA A 56 0.24 5.35 -5.24
N GLU A 57 1.17 4.68 -5.95
CA GLU A 57 2.50 4.31 -5.44
C GLU A 57 2.46 3.54 -4.12
N LEU A 58 1.47 2.66 -3.96
CA LEU A 58 1.31 1.81 -2.78
C LEU A 58 1.83 0.41 -3.05
N LEU A 59 2.07 -0.34 -1.98
CA LEU A 59 2.47 -1.74 -2.03
C LEU A 59 1.22 -2.61 -1.91
N ILE A 60 1.12 -3.66 -2.71
CA ILE A 60 0.02 -4.62 -2.62
C ILE A 60 0.53 -6.05 -2.74
N ARG A 61 -0.08 -6.96 -1.99
CA ARG A 61 0.27 -8.39 -2.03
C ARG A 61 -0.98 -9.25 -1.92
N LYS A 62 -1.10 -10.25 -2.78
CA LYS A 62 -2.17 -11.25 -2.70
C LYS A 62 -2.00 -12.10 -1.43
N GLN A 63 -3.09 -12.37 -0.73
CA GLN A 63 -3.10 -13.35 0.35
C GLN A 63 -2.82 -14.77 -0.21
N PRO A 64 -2.03 -15.61 0.50
CA PRO A 64 -1.84 -17.00 0.09
C PRO A 64 -3.17 -17.73 -0.11
N GLU A 65 -3.27 -18.50 -1.20
CA GLU A 65 -4.47 -19.27 -1.50
C GLU A 65 -4.66 -20.39 -0.48
N ILE A 66 -5.87 -20.48 0.09
CA ILE A 66 -6.27 -21.58 0.96
C ILE A 66 -7.00 -22.60 0.09
N PRO A 67 -6.64 -23.91 0.13
CA PRO A 67 -7.32 -24.93 -0.66
C PRO A 67 -8.84 -24.91 -0.43
N GLY A 68 -9.61 -24.74 -1.51
CA GLY A 68 -11.08 -24.68 -1.47
C GLY A 68 -11.66 -23.27 -1.31
N ASP A 69 -10.85 -22.27 -0.95
CA ASP A 69 -11.25 -20.88 -0.92
C ASP A 69 -10.97 -20.21 -2.28
N LYS A 70 -11.96 -19.49 -2.81
CA LYS A 70 -11.84 -18.70 -4.04
C LYS A 70 -11.78 -17.20 -3.76
N SER A 71 -11.63 -16.81 -2.49
CA SER A 71 -11.55 -15.42 -2.09
C SER A 71 -10.34 -14.73 -2.73
N LEU A 72 -10.59 -13.54 -3.25
CA LEU A 72 -9.56 -12.66 -3.79
C LEU A 72 -9.27 -11.59 -2.75
N ILE A 73 -8.32 -11.88 -1.86
CA ILE A 73 -7.91 -11.00 -0.76
C ILE A 73 -6.52 -10.44 -1.06
N PHE A 74 -6.37 -9.12 -0.89
CA PHE A 74 -5.13 -8.40 -1.08
C PHE A 74 -4.83 -7.55 0.15
N HIS A 75 -3.56 -7.52 0.52
CA HIS A 75 -3.00 -6.71 1.60
C HIS A 75 -2.37 -5.48 0.96
N VAL A 76 -2.77 -4.29 1.40
CA VAL A 76 -2.22 -3.02 0.94
C VAL A 76 -1.36 -2.41 2.06
N SER A 77 -0.20 -1.91 1.67
CA SER A 77 0.78 -1.28 2.53
C SER A 77 1.45 -0.10 1.81
N ALA A 78 2.39 0.54 2.48
CA ALA A 78 3.15 1.67 1.96
C ALA A 78 4.54 1.70 2.60
N THR A 79 5.50 2.33 1.93
CA THR A 79 6.78 2.67 2.54
C THR A 79 6.58 3.78 3.57
N ASN A 80 7.46 3.87 4.58
CA ASN A 80 7.40 4.96 5.56
C ASN A 80 7.49 6.33 4.88
N GLN A 81 8.39 6.47 3.90
CA GLN A 81 8.53 7.71 3.13
C GLN A 81 7.21 8.09 2.46
N LYS A 82 6.52 7.14 1.84
CA LYS A 82 5.24 7.39 1.17
C LYS A 82 4.15 7.85 2.14
N LEU A 83 4.10 7.24 3.32
CA LEU A 83 3.14 7.64 4.36
C LEU A 83 3.37 9.08 4.84
N LEU A 84 4.63 9.51 4.98
CA LEU A 84 4.96 10.88 5.39
C LEU A 84 4.63 11.90 4.31
N GLU A 85 4.89 11.59 3.04
CA GLU A 85 4.46 12.44 1.91
C GLU A 85 2.95 12.62 1.88
N LEU A 86 2.19 11.53 2.08
CA LEU A 86 0.73 11.59 2.15
C LEU A 86 0.24 12.38 3.38
N ALA A 87 0.92 12.27 4.52
CA ALA A 87 0.57 13.03 5.71
C ALA A 87 0.73 14.54 5.51
N GLU A 88 1.78 14.96 4.81
CA GLU A 88 1.99 16.37 4.41
C GLU A 88 0.90 16.81 3.41
N GLU A 89 0.60 16.00 2.38
CA GLU A 89 -0.46 16.30 1.40
C GLU A 89 -1.85 16.42 2.04
N GLN A 90 -2.14 15.62 3.06
CA GLN A 90 -3.39 15.67 3.83
C GLN A 90 -3.39 16.77 4.92
N SER A 91 -2.30 17.52 5.08
CA SER A 91 -2.14 18.56 6.11
C SER A 91 -2.41 18.03 7.53
N ILE A 92 -1.89 16.82 7.84
CA ILE A 92 -2.00 16.24 9.17
C ILE A 92 -1.28 17.15 10.18
N ARG A 93 -1.96 17.47 11.29
CA ARG A 93 -1.39 18.31 12.35
C ARG A 93 -0.80 17.47 13.47
N LYS A 94 0.45 17.76 13.82
CA LYS A 94 1.20 17.09 14.89
C LYS A 94 1.76 18.09 15.87
N LYS A 95 1.95 17.66 17.12
CA LYS A 95 2.73 18.43 18.09
C LYS A 95 4.20 18.24 17.76
N ASP A 96 4.91 19.35 17.60
CA ASP A 96 6.36 19.31 17.53
C ASP A 96 6.97 18.98 18.91
N LEU A 97 8.28 18.76 18.95
CA LEU A 97 9.04 18.50 20.18
C LEU A 97 9.02 19.68 21.16
N LYS A 98 8.61 20.88 20.71
CA LYS A 98 8.40 22.07 21.56
C LYS A 98 6.97 22.14 22.11
N GLY A 99 6.09 21.21 21.74
CA GLY A 99 4.70 21.11 22.17
C GLY A 99 3.70 21.90 21.32
N SER A 100 4.13 22.56 20.24
CA SER A 100 3.27 23.37 19.36
C SER A 100 2.58 22.51 18.33
N LEU A 101 1.26 22.67 18.18
CA LEU A 101 0.46 21.93 17.20
C LEU A 101 0.47 22.64 15.84
N ARG A 102 1.15 22.07 14.85
CA ARG A 102 1.29 22.63 13.50
C ARG A 102 1.19 21.55 12.43
N ASP A 103 1.09 21.96 11.16
CA ASP A 103 1.06 21.03 10.03
C ASP A 103 2.38 20.27 9.96
N PHE A 104 2.29 18.96 9.74
CA PHE A 104 3.44 18.11 9.51
C PHE A 104 4.03 18.39 8.14
N THR A 105 5.36 18.50 8.08
CA THR A 105 6.10 18.56 6.81
C THR A 105 7.21 17.50 6.81
N VAL A 106 7.44 16.89 5.64
CA VAL A 106 8.48 15.87 5.46
C VAL A 106 9.87 16.46 5.70
N VAL A 107 10.06 17.72 5.27
CA VAL A 107 11.32 18.45 5.44
C VAL A 107 11.69 18.63 6.92
N GLU A 108 10.70 18.87 7.77
CA GLU A 108 10.89 19.14 9.20
C GLU A 108 10.54 17.93 10.07
N GLN A 109 10.51 16.72 9.51
CA GLN A 109 10.06 15.50 10.21
C GLN A 109 10.76 15.25 11.56
N SER A 110 12.04 15.63 11.68
CA SER A 110 12.83 15.49 12.91
C SER A 110 12.33 16.36 14.06
N GLU A 111 11.54 17.39 13.78
CA GLU A 111 10.90 18.24 14.78
C GLU A 111 9.63 17.60 15.38
N PHE A 112 9.15 16.49 14.83
CA PHE A 112 7.93 15.80 15.28
C PHE A 112 8.20 14.46 15.98
N GLY A 113 9.46 14.02 16.07
CA GLY A 113 9.86 12.81 16.79
C GLY A 113 10.57 11.78 15.90
N GLY A 114 10.60 10.52 16.37
CA GLY A 114 11.19 9.41 15.63
C GLY A 114 10.30 8.99 14.46
N VAL A 115 10.91 8.71 13.30
CA VAL A 115 10.23 8.44 12.02
C VAL A 115 9.13 7.36 12.12
N SER A 116 9.30 6.34 12.97
CA SER A 116 8.33 5.25 13.15
C SER A 116 7.04 5.68 13.88
N ASP A 117 7.12 6.74 14.68
CA ASP A 117 6.12 7.09 15.70
C ASP A 117 5.34 8.36 15.35
N ILE A 118 5.69 9.03 14.25
CA ILE A 118 5.03 10.27 13.78
C ILE A 118 3.55 10.00 13.49
N LEU A 119 3.26 8.91 12.78
CA LEU A 119 1.91 8.54 12.37
C LEU A 119 1.39 7.36 13.18
N SER A 120 0.20 7.51 13.74
CA SER A 120 -0.56 6.43 14.36
C SER A 120 -1.13 5.50 13.30
N THR A 121 -1.54 4.28 13.68
CA THR A 121 -2.17 3.34 12.76
C THR A 121 -3.46 3.87 12.13
N ALA A 122 -4.18 4.78 12.77
CA ALA A 122 -5.40 5.36 12.21
C ALA A 122 -5.12 6.46 11.16
N GLU A 123 -3.90 6.99 11.14
CA GLU A 123 -3.44 7.97 10.16
C GLU A 123 -2.70 7.31 8.99
N LYS A 124 -2.43 6.00 9.09
CA LYS A 124 -1.81 5.16 8.06
C LYS A 124 -2.89 4.36 7.33
#